data_AF-A0A2D0LD16-F1
#
_entry.id   AF-A0A2D0LD16-F1
#
_cell.length_a   1.000
_cell.length_b   1.000
_cell.length_c   1.000
_cell.angle_alpha   90.00
_cell.angle_beta   90.00
_cell.angle_gamma   90.00
#
_symmetry.space_group_name_H-M   'P 1'
#
loop_
_entity.id
_entity.type
_entity.pdbx_description
1 polymer ?
#
loop_
_entity_poly.entity_id
_entity_poly.type
_entity_poly.pdbx_seq_one_letter_code
_entity_poly.pdbx_strand_id
1 'polypeptide(L)'
;MNKNIMFVLGLDSVRVGYLERKYNQKRRGDGDVYLTIDILNSSLGWYSSTNNLLNSMNDFIKNKNIIPNISCDIFQSNCQKSFYLSLWLIIHGNKSVPENFSLSPQQEKELMVLVKPETVVYLLKSWGDFLNQNLHRISLHSTFTRRVNNLNKNGSGKFYSDYKAGFLAKNIPFHYVKEKKEQEEKIRSGKLDANYSFTYPNLINELREKDYTSHAFESYLRSDKEGILNMLNFRKEIERIKNLPKVSRDYEKMLHGELITRTFAKSYWRKISKLAVDWIEGQAKDPNSPIKGLIFYMEDDNRSKKYNVKSNIDERNLHHNWRHCDYKDIGSLDYRSAIGHSELRYVRQLMHSDPTHHIELVYVNDKGILNRIKKHLSE
;
A
#
# COMPACT_ATOMS: atom_id res chain seq x y z
N MET A 1 -16.77 -27.05 -12.35
CA MET A 1 -15.49 -26.38 -12.69
C MET A 1 -15.06 -25.48 -11.56
N ASN A 2 -13.75 -25.33 -11.32
CA ASN A 2 -13.26 -24.29 -10.40
C ASN A 2 -13.42 -22.93 -11.09
N LYS A 3 -13.90 -21.91 -10.36
CA LYS A 3 -14.05 -20.56 -10.90
C LYS A 3 -12.69 -19.92 -11.09
N ASN A 4 -12.52 -19.18 -12.18
CA ASN A 4 -11.33 -18.35 -12.39
C ASN A 4 -11.27 -17.25 -11.33
N ILE A 5 -10.05 -16.93 -10.88
CA ILE A 5 -9.78 -15.85 -9.95
C ILE A 5 -9.04 -14.74 -10.68
N MET A 6 -9.63 -13.54 -10.65
CA MET A 6 -9.02 -12.31 -11.13
C MET A 6 -8.67 -11.45 -9.94
N PHE A 7 -7.39 -11.09 -9.78
CA PHE A 7 -7.01 -10.13 -8.75
C PHE A 7 -7.24 -8.70 -9.23
N VAL A 8 -7.68 -7.83 -8.34
CA VAL A 8 -7.93 -6.41 -8.61
C VAL A 8 -6.98 -5.55 -7.77
N LEU A 9 -6.12 -4.79 -8.44
CA LEU A 9 -5.24 -3.78 -7.84
C LEU A 9 -5.65 -2.39 -8.30
N GLY A 10 -5.34 -1.37 -7.50
CA GLY A 10 -5.71 0.00 -7.79
C GLY A 10 -5.82 0.86 -6.53
N LEU A 11 -6.43 2.04 -6.65
CA LEU A 11 -6.73 2.89 -5.49
C LEU A 11 -7.91 2.32 -4.69
N ASP A 12 -7.76 2.20 -3.36
CA ASP A 12 -8.75 1.61 -2.45
C ASP A 12 -10.18 2.12 -2.67
N SER A 13 -10.38 3.43 -2.65
CA SER A 13 -11.70 4.05 -2.82
C SER A 13 -12.34 3.75 -4.17
N VAL A 14 -11.52 3.53 -5.19
CA VAL A 14 -11.92 3.36 -6.59
C VAL A 14 -12.23 1.89 -6.88
N ARG A 15 -11.39 0.96 -6.40
CA ARG A 15 -11.58 -0.49 -6.59
C ARG A 15 -12.78 -1.04 -5.83
N VAL A 16 -13.15 -0.49 -4.68
CA VAL A 16 -14.33 -0.94 -3.92
C VAL A 16 -15.61 -0.82 -4.77
N GLY A 17 -15.84 0.34 -5.39
CA GLY A 17 -17.02 0.52 -6.26
C GLY A 17 -16.98 -0.35 -7.52
N TYR A 18 -15.78 -0.72 -8.01
CA TYR A 18 -15.66 -1.69 -9.10
C TYR A 18 -16.07 -3.10 -8.69
N LEU A 19 -15.57 -3.56 -7.53
CA LEU A 19 -15.89 -4.89 -6.99
C LEU A 19 -17.38 -5.01 -6.70
N GLU A 20 -17.98 -4.00 -6.05
CA GLU A 20 -19.43 -3.93 -5.81
C GLU A 20 -20.23 -4.08 -7.11
N ARG A 21 -19.88 -3.34 -8.17
CA ARG A 21 -20.56 -3.46 -9.47
C ARG A 21 -20.42 -4.86 -10.06
N LYS A 22 -19.21 -5.45 -10.04
CA LYS A 22 -18.98 -6.79 -10.57
C LYS A 22 -19.78 -7.86 -9.81
N TYR A 23 -19.85 -7.78 -8.48
CA TYR A 23 -20.61 -8.73 -7.67
C TYR A 23 -22.12 -8.52 -7.75
N ASN A 24 -22.59 -7.28 -7.87
CA ASN A 24 -24.01 -7.00 -8.11
C ASN A 24 -24.49 -7.49 -9.48
N GLN A 25 -23.64 -7.38 -10.52
CA GLN A 25 -23.94 -7.89 -11.86
C GLN A 25 -23.91 -9.43 -11.95
N LYS A 26 -23.13 -10.11 -11.10
CA LYS A 26 -22.86 -11.56 -11.18
C LYS A 26 -23.74 -12.45 -10.28
N ARG A 27 -24.91 -12.02 -9.81
CA ARG A 27 -25.85 -12.86 -9.02
C ARG A 27 -26.42 -14.11 -9.74
N ARG A 28 -25.86 -14.53 -10.89
CA ARG A 28 -26.34 -15.66 -11.73
C ARG A 28 -25.29 -16.73 -12.08
N GLY A 29 -24.29 -16.95 -11.23
CA GLY A 29 -23.64 -18.27 -11.12
C GLY A 29 -22.33 -18.53 -11.89
N ASP A 30 -22.10 -17.95 -13.07
CA ASP A 30 -21.10 -18.50 -14.02
C ASP A 30 -19.87 -17.63 -14.34
N GLY A 31 -19.49 -16.70 -13.46
CA GLY A 31 -18.38 -15.77 -13.71
C GLY A 31 -17.15 -15.96 -12.82
N ASP A 32 -16.02 -15.39 -13.26
CA ASP A 32 -14.80 -15.21 -12.45
C ASP A 32 -15.10 -14.56 -11.10
N VAL A 33 -14.28 -14.88 -10.11
CA VAL A 33 -14.25 -14.28 -8.77
C VAL A 33 -13.21 -13.17 -8.75
N TYR A 34 -13.57 -12.01 -8.19
CA TYR A 34 -12.69 -10.84 -8.13
C TYR A 34 -12.17 -10.61 -6.72
N LEU A 35 -10.88 -10.84 -6.51
CA LEU A 35 -10.25 -10.71 -5.18
C LEU A 35 -9.26 -9.54 -5.15
N THR A 36 -8.99 -9.01 -3.96
CA THR A 36 -7.88 -8.05 -3.74
C THR A 36 -6.78 -8.72 -2.93
N ILE A 37 -5.50 -8.40 -3.16
CA ILE A 37 -4.41 -9.01 -2.36
C ILE A 37 -4.57 -8.78 -0.85
N ASP A 38 -5.25 -7.71 -0.45
CA ASP A 38 -5.49 -7.39 0.96
C ASP A 38 -6.29 -8.47 1.68
N ILE A 39 -7.11 -9.24 0.95
CA ILE A 39 -7.84 -10.38 1.52
C ILE A 39 -6.88 -11.48 1.99
N LEU A 40 -5.82 -11.73 1.23
CA LEU A 40 -4.82 -12.73 1.58
C LEU A 40 -3.94 -12.18 2.70
N ASN A 41 -3.52 -10.92 2.59
CA ASN A 41 -2.69 -10.28 3.62
C ASN A 41 -3.41 -10.23 4.98
N SER A 42 -4.68 -9.80 5.03
CA SER A 42 -5.46 -9.80 6.28
C SER A 42 -5.63 -11.19 6.85
N SER A 43 -5.85 -12.19 5.99
CA SER A 43 -5.98 -13.60 6.39
C SER A 43 -4.70 -14.18 6.97
N LEU A 44 -3.54 -13.71 6.49
CA LEU A 44 -2.22 -14.03 7.04
C LEU A 44 -1.84 -13.18 8.28
N GLY A 45 -2.79 -12.38 8.80
CA GLY A 45 -2.59 -11.53 9.97
C GLY A 45 -1.86 -10.21 9.69
N TRP A 46 -1.75 -9.80 8.43
CA TRP A 46 -1.16 -8.52 8.03
C TRP A 46 -2.27 -7.47 7.91
N TYR A 47 -2.62 -6.86 9.04
CA TYR A 47 -3.65 -5.83 9.10
C TYR A 47 -3.12 -4.47 8.65
N SER A 48 -4.02 -3.60 8.19
CA SER A 48 -3.70 -2.25 7.69
C SER A 48 -3.16 -1.29 8.75
N SER A 49 -3.41 -1.57 10.04
CA SER A 49 -2.92 -0.72 11.12
C SER A 49 -1.39 -0.76 11.20
N THR A 50 -0.76 0.39 11.41
CA THR A 50 0.71 0.48 11.47
C THR A 50 1.33 -0.38 12.57
N ASN A 51 0.69 -0.52 13.75
CA ASN A 51 1.18 -1.39 14.82
C ASN A 51 1.13 -2.85 14.40
N ASN A 52 -0.02 -3.30 13.91
CA ASN A 52 -0.20 -4.69 13.53
C ASN A 52 0.74 -5.05 12.39
N LEU A 53 0.87 -4.20 11.36
CA LEU A 53 1.82 -4.45 10.28
C LEU A 53 3.25 -4.55 10.79
N LEU A 54 3.71 -3.62 11.64
CA LEU A 54 5.09 -3.67 12.15
C LEU A 54 5.31 -4.90 13.04
N ASN A 55 4.34 -5.29 13.87
CA ASN A 55 4.41 -6.52 14.66
C ASN A 55 4.45 -7.76 13.75
N SER A 56 3.53 -7.88 12.81
CA SER A 56 3.49 -9.00 11.87
C SER A 56 4.76 -9.07 11.02
N MET A 57 5.32 -7.93 10.58
CA MET A 57 6.59 -7.88 9.88
C MET A 57 7.77 -8.27 10.77
N ASN A 58 7.78 -7.84 12.03
CA ASN A 58 8.80 -8.24 13.01
C ASN A 58 8.80 -9.76 13.19
N ASP A 59 7.61 -10.35 13.34
CA ASP A 59 7.47 -11.79 13.57
C ASP A 59 7.81 -12.58 12.31
N PHE A 60 7.37 -12.09 11.15
CA PHE A 60 7.72 -12.65 9.85
C PHE A 60 9.23 -12.67 9.60
N ILE A 61 9.95 -11.60 9.96
CA ILE A 61 11.41 -11.50 9.80
C ILE A 61 12.16 -12.33 10.87
N LYS A 62 11.69 -12.34 12.12
CA LYS A 62 12.31 -13.10 13.22
C LYS A 62 12.19 -14.61 13.03
N ASN A 63 11.03 -15.08 12.55
CA ASN A 63 10.71 -16.51 12.46
C ASN A 63 11.29 -17.19 11.21
N LYS A 64 12.29 -16.58 10.53
CA LYS A 64 13.04 -17.14 9.41
C LYS A 64 12.16 -17.93 8.41
N ASN A 65 11.25 -17.25 7.73
CA ASN A 65 10.45 -17.82 6.62
C ASN A 65 9.29 -18.73 7.00
N ILE A 66 8.79 -18.65 8.23
CA ILE A 66 7.52 -19.29 8.58
C ILE A 66 6.50 -18.17 8.77
N ILE A 67 5.83 -17.76 7.67
CA ILE A 67 4.40 -17.44 7.81
C ILE A 67 3.84 -18.64 8.56
N PRO A 68 3.19 -18.45 9.73
CA PRO A 68 2.85 -19.56 10.63
C PRO A 68 2.34 -20.70 9.78
N ASN A 69 3.09 -21.80 9.80
CA ASN A 69 3.06 -22.81 8.74
C ASN A 69 1.59 -23.14 8.47
N ILE A 70 1.08 -22.77 7.29
CA ILE A 70 -0.35 -22.98 6.96
C ILE A 70 -0.68 -24.48 7.00
N SER A 71 0.34 -25.34 7.11
CA SER A 71 0.22 -26.77 7.41
C SER A 71 -0.33 -27.11 8.81
N CYS A 72 -0.48 -26.16 9.75
CA CYS A 72 -1.15 -26.41 11.02
C CYS A 72 -2.66 -26.21 10.84
N ASP A 73 -3.46 -27.26 11.01
CA ASP A 73 -4.91 -27.27 10.75
C ASP A 73 -5.67 -26.14 11.46
N ILE A 74 -5.30 -25.84 12.71
CA ILE A 74 -5.93 -24.77 13.49
C ILE A 74 -5.63 -23.39 12.88
N PHE A 75 -4.38 -23.16 12.48
CA PHE A 75 -3.98 -21.90 11.84
C PHE A 75 -4.61 -21.76 10.46
N GLN A 76 -4.66 -22.85 9.68
CA GLN A 76 -5.34 -22.90 8.39
C GLN A 76 -6.82 -22.54 8.52
N SER A 77 -7.53 -23.14 9.48
CA SER A 77 -8.94 -22.86 9.73
C SER A 77 -9.19 -21.39 10.08
N ASN A 78 -8.35 -20.80 10.93
CA ASN A 78 -8.44 -19.38 11.28
C ASN A 78 -8.19 -18.47 10.08
N CYS A 79 -7.19 -18.78 9.24
CA CYS A 79 -6.93 -18.01 8.02
C CYS A 79 -8.08 -18.12 7.02
N GLN A 80 -8.69 -19.30 6.86
CA GLN A 80 -9.85 -19.50 5.99
C GLN A 80 -11.07 -18.71 6.48
N LYS A 81 -11.35 -18.73 7.79
CA LYS A 81 -12.43 -17.91 8.37
C LYS A 81 -12.19 -16.42 8.12
N SER A 82 -10.97 -15.95 8.33
CA SER A 82 -10.58 -14.55 8.06
C SER A 82 -10.72 -14.19 6.57
N PHE A 83 -10.40 -15.13 5.67
CA PHE A 83 -10.59 -14.97 4.23
C PHE A 83 -12.07 -14.79 3.88
N TYR A 84 -12.94 -15.71 4.33
CA TYR A 84 -14.37 -15.60 4.03
C TYR A 84 -15.00 -14.36 4.63
N LEU A 85 -14.62 -13.99 5.86
CA LEU A 85 -15.05 -12.74 6.48
C LEU A 85 -14.69 -11.52 5.60
N SER A 86 -13.45 -11.47 5.12
CA SER A 86 -12.97 -10.38 4.28
C SER A 86 -13.63 -10.39 2.89
N LEU A 87 -13.92 -11.57 2.32
CA LEU A 87 -14.65 -11.72 1.06
C LEU A 87 -16.07 -11.19 1.18
N TRP A 88 -16.75 -11.50 2.29
CA TRP A 88 -18.10 -11.01 2.57
C TRP A 88 -18.14 -9.47 2.55
N LEU A 89 -17.18 -8.82 3.21
CA LEU A 89 -17.12 -7.36 3.23
C LEU A 89 -16.98 -6.76 1.83
N ILE A 90 -16.15 -7.37 0.98
CA ILE A 90 -15.95 -6.92 -0.40
C ILE A 90 -17.26 -7.04 -1.20
N ILE A 91 -17.95 -8.18 -1.08
CA ILE A 91 -19.20 -8.44 -1.81
C ILE A 91 -20.30 -7.46 -1.40
N HIS A 92 -20.36 -7.11 -0.11
CA HIS A 92 -21.40 -6.26 0.46
C HIS A 92 -21.00 -4.78 0.59
N GLY A 93 -19.84 -4.37 0.05
CA GLY A 93 -19.41 -2.96 0.04
C GLY A 93 -19.05 -2.38 1.42
N ASN A 94 -18.88 -3.23 2.43
CA ASN A 94 -18.58 -2.79 3.79
C ASN A 94 -17.09 -2.48 3.93
N LYS A 95 -16.76 -1.23 4.29
CA LYS A 95 -15.37 -0.76 4.44
C LYS A 95 -14.72 -1.15 5.77
N SER A 96 -15.51 -1.61 6.74
CA SER A 96 -15.03 -2.00 8.06
C SER A 96 -15.83 -3.18 8.60
N VAL A 97 -15.12 -4.12 9.23
CA VAL A 97 -15.73 -5.17 10.06
C VAL A 97 -16.22 -4.49 11.35
N PRO A 98 -17.52 -4.55 11.70
CA PRO A 98 -17.96 -4.18 13.04
C PRO A 98 -17.22 -5.01 14.10
N GLU A 99 -16.91 -4.43 15.25
CA GLU A 99 -16.32 -5.22 16.35
C GLU A 99 -17.20 -6.45 16.64
N ASN A 100 -16.56 -7.63 16.70
CA ASN A 100 -17.21 -8.93 16.93
C ASN A 100 -18.12 -9.47 15.81
N PHE A 101 -18.02 -8.96 14.57
CA PHE A 101 -18.75 -9.53 13.44
C PHE A 101 -18.20 -10.92 13.07
N SER A 102 -19.10 -11.90 13.01
CA SER A 102 -18.86 -13.26 12.51
C SER A 102 -19.89 -13.62 11.44
N LEU A 103 -19.50 -14.50 10.53
CA LEU A 103 -20.41 -15.01 9.52
C LEU A 103 -21.37 -16.02 10.14
N SER A 104 -22.64 -15.98 9.74
CA SER A 104 -23.57 -17.06 10.04
C SER A 104 -23.19 -18.32 9.24
N PRO A 105 -23.58 -19.53 9.69
CA PRO A 105 -23.30 -20.76 8.95
C PRO A 105 -23.81 -20.73 7.50
N GLN A 106 -24.93 -20.05 7.26
CA GLN A 106 -25.49 -19.89 5.93
C GLN A 106 -24.64 -18.97 5.04
N GLN A 107 -24.18 -17.84 5.59
CA GLN A 107 -23.29 -16.91 4.87
C GLN A 107 -21.95 -17.57 4.53
N GLU A 108 -21.39 -18.32 5.47
CA GLU A 108 -20.15 -19.07 5.26
C GLU A 108 -20.32 -20.11 4.15
N LYS A 109 -21.43 -20.86 4.16
CA LYS A 109 -21.75 -21.84 3.11
C LYS A 109 -21.88 -21.19 1.72
N GLU A 110 -22.53 -20.04 1.63
CA GLU A 110 -22.65 -19.28 0.37
C GLU A 110 -21.28 -18.86 -0.20
N LEU A 111 -20.38 -18.41 0.68
CA LEU A 111 -19.02 -18.03 0.29
C LEU A 111 -18.17 -19.23 -0.10
N MET A 112 -18.31 -20.36 0.60
CA MET A 112 -17.62 -21.62 0.25
C MET A 112 -18.05 -22.18 -1.11
N VAL A 113 -19.29 -21.92 -1.53
CA VAL A 113 -19.74 -22.25 -2.90
C VAL A 113 -19.10 -21.31 -3.93
N LEU A 114 -18.87 -20.04 -3.57
CA LEU A 114 -18.24 -19.06 -4.45
C LEU A 114 -16.73 -19.32 -4.63
N VAL A 115 -16.02 -19.54 -3.53
CA VAL A 115 -14.59 -19.89 -3.50
C VAL A 115 -14.43 -21.09 -2.59
N LYS A 116 -14.06 -22.24 -3.17
CA LYS A 116 -13.99 -23.48 -2.40
C LYS A 116 -12.87 -23.44 -1.35
N PRO A 117 -13.02 -24.10 -0.19
CA PRO A 117 -12.02 -24.12 0.87
C PRO A 117 -10.60 -24.50 0.41
N GLU A 118 -10.48 -25.51 -0.46
CA GLU A 118 -9.20 -25.95 -1.03
C GLU A 118 -8.53 -24.88 -1.90
N THR A 119 -9.34 -24.06 -2.59
CA THR A 119 -8.84 -22.92 -3.36
C THR A 119 -8.32 -21.84 -2.42
N VAL A 120 -9.01 -21.57 -1.31
CA VAL A 120 -8.54 -20.61 -0.29
C VAL A 120 -7.19 -21.06 0.30
N VAL A 121 -7.07 -22.34 0.65
CA VAL A 121 -5.80 -22.91 1.18
C VAL A 121 -4.68 -22.76 0.15
N TYR A 122 -4.94 -23.09 -1.11
CA TYR A 122 -3.98 -22.91 -2.20
C TYR A 122 -3.50 -21.46 -2.31
N LEU A 123 -4.43 -20.49 -2.31
CA LEU A 123 -4.08 -19.06 -2.44
C LEU A 123 -3.22 -18.59 -1.26
N LEU A 124 -3.61 -18.92 -0.03
CA LEU A 124 -2.89 -18.52 1.18
C LEU A 124 -1.49 -19.14 1.21
N LYS A 125 -1.37 -20.43 0.90
CA LYS A 125 -0.10 -21.15 0.89
C LYS A 125 0.82 -20.63 -0.21
N SER A 126 0.34 -20.55 -1.45
CA SER A 126 1.16 -20.10 -2.59
C SER A 126 1.60 -18.64 -2.43
N TRP A 127 0.74 -17.75 -1.95
CA TRP A 127 1.13 -16.37 -1.65
C TRP A 127 2.15 -16.30 -0.52
N GLY A 128 1.92 -17.08 0.54
CA GLY A 128 2.81 -17.10 1.68
C GLY A 128 4.22 -17.62 1.37
N ASP A 129 4.28 -18.73 0.63
CA ASP A 129 5.53 -19.31 0.14
C ASP A 129 6.27 -18.32 -0.79
N PHE A 130 5.54 -17.62 -1.66
CA PHE A 130 6.12 -16.60 -2.52
C PHE A 130 6.74 -15.43 -1.73
N LEU A 131 6.05 -14.96 -0.69
CA LEU A 131 6.56 -13.91 0.20
C LEU A 131 7.83 -14.34 0.92
N ASN A 132 7.86 -15.59 1.43
CA ASN A 132 9.04 -16.17 2.08
C ASN A 132 10.25 -16.19 1.13
N GLN A 133 10.07 -16.67 -0.10
CA GLN A 133 11.13 -16.72 -1.11
C GLN A 133 11.64 -15.32 -1.51
N ASN A 134 10.78 -14.30 -1.43
CA ASN A 134 11.07 -12.94 -1.84
C ASN A 134 11.35 -11.97 -0.67
N LEU A 135 11.68 -12.47 0.52
CA LEU A 135 11.90 -11.67 1.72
C LEU A 135 12.95 -10.55 1.52
N HIS A 136 14.02 -10.85 0.81
CA HIS A 136 15.08 -9.90 0.47
C HIS A 136 14.56 -8.67 -0.31
N ARG A 137 13.45 -8.81 -1.06
CA ARG A 137 12.79 -7.72 -1.80
C ARG A 137 11.89 -6.87 -0.89
N ILE A 138 11.42 -7.44 0.22
CA ILE A 138 10.64 -6.76 1.28
C ILE A 138 11.58 -5.97 2.22
N SER A 139 12.81 -6.42 2.39
CA SER A 139 13.83 -5.77 3.23
C SER A 139 13.98 -4.26 2.97
N LEU A 140 13.83 -3.45 4.01
CA LEU A 140 14.16 -2.03 4.02
C LEU A 140 15.63 -1.81 4.27
N HIS A 141 16.27 -2.65 5.09
CA HIS A 141 17.73 -2.69 5.26
C HIS A 141 18.44 -2.74 3.91
N SER A 142 18.13 -3.75 3.10
CA SER A 142 18.71 -3.90 1.74
C SER A 142 18.43 -2.67 0.86
N THR A 143 17.28 -2.02 1.05
CA THR A 143 16.92 -0.81 0.31
C THR A 143 17.78 0.39 0.71
N PHE A 144 18.01 0.59 2.01
CA PHE A 144 18.80 1.71 2.51
C PHE A 144 20.30 1.49 2.32
N THR A 145 20.83 0.30 2.54
CA THR A 145 22.23 -0.04 2.23
C THR A 145 22.54 0.27 0.77
N ARG A 146 21.68 -0.15 -0.17
CA ARG A 146 21.83 0.20 -1.59
C ARG A 146 21.78 1.71 -1.84
N ARG A 147 20.93 2.46 -1.12
CA ARG A 147 20.79 3.91 -1.31
C ARG A 147 21.99 4.67 -0.76
N VAL A 148 22.51 4.27 0.40
CA VAL A 148 23.75 4.82 0.97
C VAL A 148 24.92 4.58 0.02
N ASN A 149 25.04 3.38 -0.54
CA ASN A 149 26.09 3.04 -1.52
C ASN A 149 25.93 3.73 -2.89
N ASN A 150 24.81 4.43 -3.11
CA ASN A 150 24.53 5.21 -4.32
C ASN A 150 24.59 6.72 -4.06
N LEU A 151 24.85 7.17 -2.83
CA LEU A 151 25.24 8.55 -2.56
C LEU A 151 26.53 8.79 -3.34
N ASN A 152 26.53 9.78 -4.25
CA ASN A 152 27.70 10.21 -5.02
C ASN A 152 28.13 9.32 -6.21
N LYS A 153 27.32 8.34 -6.66
CA LYS A 153 27.61 7.67 -7.93
C LYS A 153 27.25 8.55 -9.13
N ASN A 154 28.26 9.05 -9.83
CA ASN A 154 28.13 9.60 -11.17
C ASN A 154 28.14 8.45 -12.19
N GLY A 155 27.01 8.25 -12.88
CA GLY A 155 26.83 7.20 -13.90
C GLY A 155 25.71 6.22 -13.57
N SER A 156 24.89 5.90 -14.59
CA SER A 156 23.59 5.17 -14.58
C SER A 156 22.30 5.96 -14.31
N GLY A 157 22.37 7.30 -14.16
CA GLY A 157 21.17 8.16 -14.10
C GLY A 157 20.28 8.00 -12.85
N LYS A 158 20.80 7.40 -11.76
CA LYS A 158 20.09 7.20 -10.49
C LYS A 158 20.83 7.86 -9.32
N PHE A 159 20.82 9.19 -9.26
CA PHE A 159 21.33 9.99 -8.14
C PHE A 159 20.24 10.27 -7.10
N TYR A 160 20.58 10.36 -5.82
CA TYR A 160 19.70 10.77 -4.72
C TYR A 160 20.34 11.93 -3.97
N SER A 161 19.70 13.12 -3.96
CA SER A 161 20.21 14.28 -3.21
C SER A 161 20.10 14.05 -1.70
N ASP A 162 18.94 13.57 -1.26
CA ASP A 162 18.68 13.12 0.10
C ASP A 162 17.73 11.92 0.07
N TYR A 163 18.28 10.71 0.24
CA TYR A 163 17.48 9.49 0.13
C TYR A 163 16.49 9.34 1.29
N LYS A 164 16.73 10.00 2.44
CA LYS A 164 15.84 9.99 3.61
C LYS A 164 14.63 10.86 3.31
N ALA A 165 14.85 12.11 2.88
CA ALA A 165 13.77 13.00 2.44
C ALA A 165 12.93 12.38 1.33
N GLY A 166 13.58 11.82 0.29
CA GLY A 166 12.88 11.13 -0.79
C GLY A 166 12.12 9.87 -0.35
N PHE A 167 12.62 9.15 0.66
CA PHE A 167 11.88 8.04 1.27
C PHE A 167 10.63 8.53 2.01
N LEU A 168 10.76 9.58 2.82
CA LEU A 168 9.66 10.15 3.60
C LEU A 168 8.58 10.75 2.68
N ALA A 169 8.96 11.60 1.72
CA ALA A 169 8.05 12.22 0.77
C ALA A 169 7.24 11.18 -0.03
N LYS A 170 7.91 10.11 -0.48
CA LYS A 170 7.26 9.01 -1.21
C LYS A 170 6.24 8.25 -0.36
N ASN A 171 6.49 8.09 0.93
CA ASN A 171 5.74 7.20 1.81
C ASN A 171 4.86 7.91 2.83
N ILE A 172 4.79 9.24 2.79
CA ILE A 172 3.97 10.01 3.72
C ILE A 172 2.48 9.58 3.64
N PRO A 173 1.77 9.45 4.77
CA PRO A 173 0.34 9.17 4.77
C PRO A 173 -0.49 10.32 4.19
N PHE A 174 -1.64 9.99 3.59
CA PHE A 174 -2.45 10.99 2.90
C PHE A 174 -3.12 12.02 3.81
N HIS A 175 -3.54 11.64 5.02
CA HIS A 175 -4.17 12.58 5.96
C HIS A 175 -3.22 13.73 6.33
N TYR A 176 -1.94 13.45 6.54
CA TYR A 176 -0.91 14.47 6.74
C TYR A 176 -0.83 15.45 5.54
N VAL A 177 -0.88 14.95 4.32
CA VAL A 177 -0.91 15.81 3.11
C VAL A 177 -2.17 16.68 3.08
N LYS A 178 -3.31 16.13 3.49
CA LYS A 178 -4.59 16.86 3.57
C LYS A 178 -4.55 17.94 4.64
N GLU A 179 -4.04 17.62 5.82
CA GLU A 179 -3.86 18.57 6.94
C GLU A 179 -2.95 19.73 6.54
N LYS A 180 -1.84 19.47 5.82
CA LYS A 180 -1.00 20.52 5.24
C LYS A 180 -1.82 21.52 4.45
N LYS A 181 -2.68 21.03 3.56
CA LYS A 181 -3.49 21.87 2.66
C LYS A 181 -4.51 22.69 3.43
N GLU A 182 -5.23 22.06 4.34
CA GLU A 182 -6.22 22.74 5.19
C GLU A 182 -5.54 23.82 6.07
N GLN A 183 -4.31 23.59 6.53
CA GLN A 183 -3.55 24.58 7.28
C GLN A 183 -2.99 25.71 6.43
N GLU A 184 -2.45 25.42 5.24
CA GLU A 184 -2.04 26.45 4.26
C GLU A 184 -3.20 27.41 3.94
N GLU A 185 -4.42 26.87 3.79
CA GLU A 185 -5.63 27.67 3.59
C GLU A 185 -5.97 28.53 4.82
N LYS A 186 -5.89 27.96 6.04
CA LYS A 186 -6.13 28.71 7.28
C LYS A 186 -5.14 29.85 7.48
N ILE A 187 -3.85 29.62 7.24
CA ILE A 187 -2.79 30.65 7.33
C ILE A 187 -3.06 31.77 6.32
N ARG A 188 -3.35 31.42 5.05
CA ARG A 188 -3.68 32.41 4.01
C ARG A 188 -4.90 33.24 4.35
N SER A 189 -5.89 32.64 5.01
CA SER A 189 -7.10 33.32 5.46
C SER A 189 -6.93 34.11 6.76
N GLY A 190 -5.72 34.17 7.34
CA GLY A 190 -5.46 34.83 8.63
C GLY A 190 -6.08 34.13 9.85
N LYS A 191 -6.62 32.91 9.68
CA LYS A 191 -7.26 32.12 10.74
C LYS A 191 -6.26 31.34 11.60
N LEU A 192 -4.98 31.32 11.20
CA LEU A 192 -3.89 30.67 11.93
C LEU A 192 -2.61 31.48 11.71
N ASP A 193 -1.87 31.74 12.79
CA ASP A 193 -0.55 32.37 12.71
C ASP A 193 0.48 31.38 12.11
N ALA A 194 1.25 31.85 11.13
CA ALA A 194 2.34 31.09 10.53
C ALA A 194 3.45 30.75 11.54
N ASN A 195 3.60 31.56 12.60
CA ASN A 195 4.62 31.38 13.64
C ASN A 195 4.23 30.34 14.70
N TYR A 196 3.07 29.70 14.59
CA TYR A 196 2.67 28.65 15.53
C TYR A 196 3.62 27.45 15.42
N SER A 197 4.28 27.07 16.51
CA SER A 197 5.30 26.00 16.54
C SER A 197 4.79 24.64 16.08
N PHE A 198 3.47 24.44 16.01
CA PHE A 198 2.84 23.19 15.58
C PHE A 198 2.09 23.28 14.25
N THR A 199 2.42 24.25 13.38
CA THR A 199 1.96 24.16 12.00
C THR A 199 2.64 22.97 11.30
N TYR A 200 1.94 22.39 10.33
CA TYR A 200 2.42 21.29 9.50
C TYR A 200 3.72 21.62 8.76
N PRO A 201 3.91 22.84 8.20
CA PRO A 201 5.20 23.24 7.65
C PRO A 201 6.34 23.12 8.68
N ASN A 202 6.14 23.60 9.92
CA ASN A 202 7.15 23.53 10.97
C ASN A 202 7.46 22.08 11.35
N LEU A 203 6.40 21.27 11.52
CA LEU A 203 6.51 19.83 11.74
C LEU A 203 7.41 19.19 10.67
N ILE A 204 7.08 19.34 9.39
CA ILE A 204 7.83 18.67 8.33
C ILE A 204 9.27 19.19 8.17
N ASN A 205 9.48 20.50 8.25
CA ASN A 205 10.79 21.11 8.02
C ASN A 205 11.80 20.72 9.10
N GLU A 206 11.35 20.52 10.33
CA GLU A 206 12.23 20.19 11.45
C GLU A 206 12.63 18.70 11.48
N LEU A 207 11.96 17.81 10.74
CA LEU A 207 12.23 16.37 10.76
C LEU A 207 13.69 16.00 10.54
N ARG A 208 14.42 16.78 9.74
CA ARG A 208 15.84 16.54 9.42
C ARG A 208 16.71 16.59 10.67
N GLU A 209 16.40 17.48 11.60
CA GLU A 209 17.23 17.80 12.77
C GLU A 209 16.86 16.97 14.00
N LYS A 210 15.79 16.15 13.92
CA LYS A 210 15.34 15.36 15.06
C LYS A 210 16.06 14.02 15.14
N ASP A 211 16.64 13.73 16.30
CA ASP A 211 17.40 12.51 16.58
C ASP A 211 16.62 11.23 16.25
N TYR A 212 15.33 11.18 16.57
CA TYR A 212 14.50 10.00 16.29
C TYR A 212 14.29 9.75 14.79
N THR A 213 14.41 10.76 13.93
CA THR A 213 14.39 10.57 12.47
C THR A 213 15.68 9.87 12.04
N SER A 214 16.84 10.39 12.45
CA SER A 214 18.13 9.80 12.12
C SER A 214 18.26 8.38 12.66
N HIS A 215 17.88 8.18 13.93
CA HIS A 215 17.93 6.90 14.60
C HIS A 215 17.03 5.84 13.93
N ALA A 216 15.87 6.23 13.39
CA ALA A 216 15.02 5.33 12.62
C ALA A 216 15.77 4.76 11.40
N PHE A 217 16.38 5.63 10.59
CA PHE A 217 17.14 5.19 9.40
C PHE A 217 18.38 4.37 9.75
N GLU A 218 19.12 4.78 10.78
CA GLU A 218 20.32 4.07 11.25
C GLU A 218 19.99 2.68 11.77
N SER A 219 18.88 2.52 12.49
CA SER A 219 18.41 1.21 12.96
C SER A 219 18.14 0.25 11.79
N TYR A 220 17.51 0.74 10.72
CA TYR A 220 17.31 -0.07 9.51
C TYR A 220 18.61 -0.32 8.72
N LEU A 221 19.57 0.60 8.77
CA LEU A 221 20.90 0.37 8.17
C LEU A 221 21.66 -0.74 8.87
N ARG A 222 21.38 -1.04 10.14
CA ARG A 222 21.93 -2.20 10.86
C ARG A 222 21.21 -3.49 10.50
N SER A 223 19.88 -3.52 10.60
CA SER A 223 19.05 -4.64 10.14
C SER A 223 17.57 -4.28 10.08
N ASP A 224 16.75 -5.06 9.34
CA ASP A 224 15.30 -4.89 9.39
C ASP A 224 14.74 -5.16 10.80
N LYS A 225 15.31 -6.13 11.52
CA LYS A 225 14.90 -6.48 12.89
C LYS A 225 15.08 -5.28 13.83
N GLU A 226 16.26 -4.65 13.82
CA GLU A 226 16.53 -3.47 14.62
C GLU A 226 15.64 -2.29 14.21
N GLY A 227 15.52 -2.04 12.90
CA GLY A 227 14.65 -1.00 12.37
C GLY A 227 13.19 -1.13 12.81
N ILE A 228 12.62 -2.33 12.73
CA ILE A 228 11.23 -2.56 13.15
C ILE A 228 11.08 -2.43 14.67
N LEU A 229 12.00 -3.00 15.45
CA LEU A 229 11.97 -2.87 16.91
C LEU A 229 12.06 -1.40 17.35
N ASN A 230 12.90 -0.61 16.68
CA ASN A 230 12.98 0.82 16.90
C ASN A 230 11.63 1.52 16.64
N MET A 231 10.97 1.22 15.51
CA MET A 231 9.64 1.77 15.20
C MET A 231 8.58 1.35 16.22
N LEU A 232 8.58 0.09 16.68
CA LEU A 232 7.64 -0.39 17.69
C LEU A 232 7.86 0.29 19.05
N ASN A 233 9.11 0.47 19.46
CA ASN A 233 9.44 1.20 20.69
C ASN A 233 8.99 2.66 20.60
N PHE A 234 9.25 3.30 19.46
CA PHE A 234 8.85 4.69 19.25
C PHE A 234 7.32 4.83 19.32
N ARG A 235 6.57 3.84 18.81
CA ARG A 235 5.12 3.80 18.95
C ARG A 235 4.62 3.64 20.38
N LYS A 236 5.27 2.79 21.18
CA LYS A 236 4.96 2.67 22.62
C LYS A 236 5.20 3.98 23.35
N GLU A 237 6.24 4.72 23.00
CA GLU A 237 6.51 6.05 23.56
C GLU A 237 5.41 7.06 23.20
N ILE A 238 4.99 7.10 21.93
CA ILE A 238 3.87 7.95 21.47
C ILE A 238 2.58 7.62 22.21
N GLU A 239 2.28 6.34 22.42
CA GLU A 239 1.08 5.89 23.14
C GLU A 239 1.12 6.29 24.62
N ARG A 240 2.28 6.27 25.27
CA ARG A 240 2.45 6.79 26.64
C ARG A 240 2.20 8.29 26.71
N ILE A 241 2.72 9.06 25.74
CA ILE A 241 2.54 10.51 25.67
C ILE A 241 1.06 10.91 25.51
N LYS A 242 0.26 10.10 24.80
CA LYS A 242 -1.18 10.39 24.61
C LYS A 242 -1.97 10.46 25.92
N ASN A 243 -1.50 9.80 26.97
CA ASN A 243 -2.19 9.64 28.25
C ASN A 243 -1.72 10.61 29.35
N LEU A 244 -0.82 11.56 29.05
CA LEU A 244 -0.25 12.50 30.03
C LEU A 244 -0.71 13.95 29.78
N PRO A 245 -0.71 14.84 30.80
CA PRO A 245 -0.83 16.29 30.62
C PRO A 245 0.36 16.78 29.77
N LYS A 246 0.08 17.42 28.65
CA LYS A 246 1.05 17.57 27.56
C LYS A 246 1.79 18.90 27.61
N VAL A 247 3.13 18.87 27.59
CA VAL A 247 3.96 20.05 27.25
C VAL A 247 4.29 20.07 25.75
N SER A 248 4.68 21.25 25.24
CA SER A 248 4.93 21.52 23.82
C SER A 248 5.78 20.45 23.12
N ARG A 249 6.88 20.02 23.75
CA ARG A 249 7.83 19.05 23.20
C ARG A 249 7.23 17.64 23.01
N ASP A 250 6.29 17.26 23.87
CA ASP A 250 5.64 15.95 23.80
C ASP A 250 4.69 15.86 22.61
N TYR A 251 4.01 16.96 22.27
CA TYR A 251 3.19 17.06 21.07
C TYR A 251 4.00 16.91 19.79
N GLU A 252 5.15 17.57 19.71
CA GLU A 252 6.03 17.49 18.53
C GLU A 252 6.53 16.05 18.32
N LYS A 253 7.07 15.43 19.37
CA LYS A 253 7.55 14.04 19.32
C LYS A 253 6.43 13.06 18.95
N MET A 254 5.23 13.27 19.47
CA MET A 254 4.05 12.46 19.14
C MET A 254 3.73 12.54 17.63
N LEU A 255 3.65 13.76 17.08
CA LEU A 255 3.28 13.99 15.67
C LEU A 255 4.37 13.51 14.71
N HIS A 256 5.64 13.84 14.95
CA HIS A 256 6.75 13.35 14.14
C HIS A 256 6.85 11.83 14.21
N GLY A 257 6.67 11.26 15.40
CA GLY A 257 6.73 9.81 15.55
C GLY A 257 5.61 9.08 14.84
N GLU A 258 4.39 9.62 14.84
CA GLU A 258 3.29 9.05 14.05
C GLU A 258 3.58 9.12 12.55
N LEU A 259 4.11 10.26 12.08
CA LEU A 259 4.50 10.44 10.70
C LEU A 259 5.54 9.39 10.26
N ILE A 260 6.64 9.28 11.01
CA ILE A 260 7.75 8.37 10.71
C ILE A 260 7.26 6.93 10.71
N THR A 261 6.64 6.47 11.79
CA THR A 261 6.23 5.07 11.95
C THR A 261 5.24 4.63 10.87
N ARG A 262 4.26 5.48 10.52
CA ARG A 262 3.32 5.21 9.42
C ARG A 262 4.00 5.21 8.05
N THR A 263 4.99 6.07 7.84
CA THR A 263 5.77 6.14 6.60
C THR A 263 6.57 4.86 6.36
N PHE A 264 7.24 4.34 7.40
CA PHE A 264 7.94 3.06 7.34
C PHE A 264 6.97 1.89 7.11
N ALA A 265 5.84 1.84 7.82
CA ALA A 265 4.81 0.82 7.58
C ALA A 265 4.26 0.86 6.14
N LYS A 266 3.94 2.04 5.61
CA LYS A 266 3.47 2.20 4.23
C LYS A 266 4.49 1.70 3.21
N SER A 267 5.78 1.83 3.50
CA SER A 267 6.84 1.36 2.61
C SER A 267 6.88 -0.17 2.48
N TYR A 268 6.55 -0.90 3.56
CA TYR A 268 6.35 -2.36 3.51
C TYR A 268 5.16 -2.71 2.64
N TRP A 269 4.01 -2.05 2.85
CA TRP A 269 2.83 -2.26 2.01
C TRP A 269 3.13 -2.07 0.53
N ARG A 270 3.85 -1.01 0.14
CA ARG A 270 4.27 -0.81 -1.26
C ARG A 270 5.10 -1.95 -1.82
N LYS A 271 6.01 -2.52 -1.02
CA LYS A 271 6.86 -3.63 -1.47
C LYS A 271 6.03 -4.90 -1.64
N ILE A 272 5.15 -5.18 -0.68
CA ILE A 272 4.21 -6.31 -0.71
C ILE A 272 3.28 -6.19 -1.93
N SER A 273 2.70 -5.02 -2.19
CA SER A 273 1.83 -4.80 -3.36
C SER A 273 2.54 -5.01 -4.69
N LYS A 274 3.83 -4.68 -4.79
CA LYS A 274 4.64 -4.97 -5.99
C LYS A 274 4.92 -6.45 -6.16
N LEU A 275 5.23 -7.15 -5.07
CA LEU A 275 5.40 -8.61 -5.09
C LEU A 275 4.10 -9.32 -5.45
N ALA A 276 2.95 -8.77 -5.07
CA ALA A 276 1.66 -9.30 -5.47
C ALA A 276 1.49 -9.31 -7.00
N VAL A 277 1.92 -8.24 -7.68
CA VAL A 277 1.91 -8.20 -9.16
C VAL A 277 2.73 -9.36 -9.74
N ASP A 278 3.95 -9.56 -9.26
CA ASP A 278 4.83 -10.65 -9.74
C ASP A 278 4.23 -12.03 -9.48
N TRP A 279 3.68 -12.24 -8.29
CA TRP A 279 3.08 -13.50 -7.90
C TRP A 279 1.84 -13.81 -8.74
N ILE A 280 0.92 -12.85 -8.89
CA ILE A 280 -0.31 -13.02 -9.67
C ILE A 280 0.05 -13.35 -11.13
N GLU A 281 1.04 -12.66 -11.69
CA GLU A 281 1.50 -12.87 -13.06
C GLU A 281 2.08 -14.28 -13.23
N GLY A 282 2.98 -14.69 -12.33
CA GLY A 282 3.57 -16.02 -12.34
C GLY A 282 2.52 -17.14 -12.17
N GLN A 283 1.49 -16.89 -11.36
CA GLN A 283 0.38 -17.83 -11.17
C GLN A 283 -0.54 -17.90 -12.40
N ALA A 284 -0.83 -16.76 -13.04
CA ALA A 284 -1.70 -16.72 -14.21
C ALA A 284 -1.13 -17.47 -15.42
N LYS A 285 0.20 -17.60 -15.51
CA LYS A 285 0.89 -18.40 -16.52
C LYS A 285 0.70 -19.92 -16.34
N ASP A 286 0.38 -20.39 -15.14
CA ASP A 286 0.15 -21.82 -14.87
C ASP A 286 -1.29 -22.20 -15.26
N PRO A 287 -1.49 -23.10 -16.24
CA PRO A 287 -2.83 -23.54 -16.64
C PRO A 287 -3.65 -24.13 -15.49
N ASN A 288 -2.98 -24.75 -14.51
CA ASN A 288 -3.61 -25.40 -13.36
C ASN A 288 -3.90 -24.44 -12.20
N SER A 289 -3.32 -23.24 -12.21
CA SER A 289 -3.62 -22.24 -11.19
C SER A 289 -5.06 -21.73 -11.34
N PRO A 290 -5.82 -21.57 -10.24
CA PRO A 290 -7.13 -20.92 -10.29
C PRO A 290 -7.02 -19.42 -10.63
N ILE A 291 -5.83 -18.82 -10.49
CA ILE A 291 -5.57 -17.41 -10.80
C ILE A 291 -5.40 -17.27 -12.30
N LYS A 292 -6.16 -16.38 -12.94
CA LYS A 292 -6.13 -16.17 -14.40
C LYS A 292 -5.68 -14.78 -14.84
N GLY A 293 -5.45 -13.89 -13.89
CA GLY A 293 -4.81 -12.62 -14.20
C GLY A 293 -5.01 -11.53 -13.16
N LEU A 294 -4.53 -10.36 -13.54
CA LEU A 294 -4.58 -9.12 -12.78
C LEU A 294 -5.40 -8.08 -13.54
N ILE A 295 -6.34 -7.45 -12.87
CA ILE A 295 -7.02 -6.25 -13.33
C ILE A 295 -6.43 -5.07 -12.54
N PHE A 296 -5.78 -4.16 -13.24
CA PHE A 296 -5.34 -2.90 -12.68
C PHE A 296 -6.41 -1.83 -12.92
N TYR A 297 -7.18 -1.54 -11.89
CA TYR A 297 -8.34 -0.66 -11.96
C TYR A 297 -7.99 0.74 -11.44
N MET A 298 -8.03 1.73 -12.34
CA MET A 298 -7.71 3.12 -12.07
C MET A 298 -8.85 4.02 -12.52
N GLU A 299 -9.18 5.02 -11.73
CA GLU A 299 -9.98 6.17 -12.18
C GLU A 299 -9.00 7.31 -12.41
N ASP A 300 -9.23 8.15 -13.42
CA ASP A 300 -8.41 9.35 -13.65
C ASP A 300 -8.30 10.11 -12.32
N ASP A 301 -7.08 10.24 -11.79
CA ASP A 301 -6.86 10.93 -10.54
C ASP A 301 -6.94 12.45 -10.79
N ASN A 302 -8.16 12.93 -11.00
CA ASN A 302 -8.50 14.34 -11.12
C ASN A 302 -8.16 15.14 -9.84
N ARG A 303 -7.67 14.49 -8.76
CA ARG A 303 -7.09 15.21 -7.62
C ARG A 303 -5.89 16.05 -8.05
N SER A 304 -5.21 15.72 -9.15
CA SER A 304 -4.12 16.53 -9.71
C SER A 304 -4.61 17.78 -10.47
N LYS A 305 -5.69 17.65 -11.26
CA LYS A 305 -6.30 18.77 -12.01
C LYS A 305 -6.88 19.86 -11.10
N LYS A 306 -7.36 19.50 -9.90
CA LYS A 306 -7.88 20.47 -8.92
C LYS A 306 -6.82 21.46 -8.41
N TYR A 307 -5.53 21.12 -8.47
CA TYR A 307 -4.49 21.89 -7.79
C TYR A 307 -3.37 22.45 -8.70
N ASN A 308 -3.45 22.34 -10.04
CA ASN A 308 -2.37 22.76 -10.97
C ASN A 308 -0.98 22.19 -10.59
N VAL A 309 -0.95 20.97 -10.08
CA VAL A 309 0.25 20.30 -9.56
C VAL A 309 0.98 19.60 -10.72
N LYS A 310 2.30 19.75 -10.82
CA LYS A 310 3.10 18.96 -11.77
C LYS A 310 3.04 17.52 -11.30
N SER A 311 2.29 16.66 -12.00
CA SER A 311 2.19 15.26 -11.59
C SER A 311 3.59 14.62 -11.58
N ASN A 312 4.12 14.28 -10.40
CA ASN A 312 5.31 13.42 -10.28
C ASN A 312 5.03 11.97 -10.69
N ILE A 313 3.80 11.71 -11.12
CA ILE A 313 3.35 10.50 -11.78
C ILE A 313 2.94 10.95 -13.20
N ASP A 314 3.90 11.48 -13.96
CA ASP A 314 3.84 11.27 -15.39
C ASP A 314 4.08 9.78 -15.58
N GLU A 315 3.02 9.05 -15.92
CA GLU A 315 3.09 7.62 -16.13
C GLU A 315 3.96 7.25 -17.35
N ARG A 316 4.33 8.25 -18.17
CA ARG A 316 5.27 8.17 -19.29
C ARG A 316 6.70 8.46 -18.87
N ASN A 317 6.92 9.12 -17.73
CA ASN A 317 8.27 9.51 -17.27
C ASN A 317 8.71 8.63 -16.09
N LEU A 318 9.67 7.74 -16.35
CA LEU A 318 10.19 6.76 -15.38
C LEU A 318 11.13 7.41 -14.35
N HIS A 319 11.57 8.65 -14.57
CA HIS A 319 12.41 9.40 -13.66
C HIS A 319 11.59 10.02 -12.53
N HIS A 320 12.12 9.94 -11.32
CA HIS A 320 11.38 10.21 -10.10
C HIS A 320 11.79 11.54 -9.50
N ASN A 321 10.86 12.49 -9.43
CA ASN A 321 11.13 13.76 -8.76
C ASN A 321 11.41 13.58 -7.25
N TRP A 322 10.92 12.50 -6.64
CA TRP A 322 11.25 12.18 -5.24
C TRP A 322 12.73 11.84 -5.00
N ARG A 323 13.53 11.55 -6.04
CA ARG A 323 14.98 11.34 -5.90
C ARG A 323 15.74 12.63 -5.57
N HIS A 324 15.13 13.76 -5.89
CA HIS A 324 15.67 15.10 -5.67
C HIS A 324 14.91 15.85 -4.57
N CYS A 325 14.08 15.15 -3.80
CA CYS A 325 13.35 15.73 -2.67
C CYS A 325 14.31 16.22 -1.60
N ASP A 326 13.93 17.35 -1.01
CA ASP A 326 14.38 17.84 0.27
C ASP A 326 13.25 17.67 1.32
N TYR A 327 13.55 17.88 2.60
CA TYR A 327 12.59 17.74 3.69
C TYR A 327 11.41 18.70 3.56
N LYS A 328 11.63 19.92 3.04
CA LYS A 328 10.56 20.89 2.74
C LYS A 328 9.52 20.39 1.71
N ASP A 329 9.91 19.43 0.88
CA ASP A 329 9.05 18.85 -0.16
C ASP A 329 8.13 17.76 0.39
N ILE A 330 8.39 17.27 1.61
CA ILE A 330 7.54 16.28 2.26
C ILE A 330 6.14 16.91 2.47
N GLY A 331 5.12 16.12 2.15
CA GLY A 331 3.74 16.59 2.22
C GLY A 331 3.29 17.48 1.06
N SER A 332 4.17 17.85 0.13
CA SER A 332 3.73 18.52 -1.10
C SER A 332 2.87 17.57 -1.96
N LEU A 333 1.85 18.15 -2.61
CA LEU A 333 1.02 17.41 -3.56
C LEU A 333 1.82 16.93 -4.77
N ASP A 334 2.88 17.65 -5.16
CA ASP A 334 3.74 17.25 -6.27
C ASP A 334 4.35 15.89 -5.97
N TYR A 335 4.87 15.67 -4.76
CA TYR A 335 5.58 14.44 -4.37
C TYR A 335 4.68 13.33 -3.83
N ARG A 336 3.36 13.50 -3.94
CA ARG A 336 2.39 12.48 -3.57
C ARG A 336 2.50 11.27 -4.51
N SER A 337 2.57 10.09 -3.92
CA SER A 337 2.39 8.84 -4.64
C SER A 337 1.40 7.98 -3.85
N ALA A 338 0.27 7.60 -4.42
CA ALA A 338 -0.49 6.48 -3.85
C ALA A 338 0.31 5.18 -4.05
N ILE A 339 -0.04 4.12 -3.31
CA ILE A 339 0.52 2.78 -3.55
C ILE A 339 0.25 2.43 -5.02
N GLY A 340 -1.03 2.44 -5.44
CA GLY A 340 -1.47 2.15 -6.82
C GLY A 340 -0.60 2.73 -7.95
N HIS A 341 -0.14 3.97 -7.86
CA HIS A 341 0.69 4.54 -8.93
C HIS A 341 2.09 3.94 -9.05
N SER A 342 2.66 3.41 -7.95
CA SER A 342 3.93 2.68 -8.02
C SER A 342 3.80 1.30 -8.62
N GLU A 343 2.64 0.65 -8.46
CA GLU A 343 2.36 -0.63 -9.12
C GLU A 343 1.93 -0.43 -10.57
N LEU A 344 1.14 0.60 -10.90
CA LEU A 344 0.72 0.87 -12.28
C LEU A 344 1.91 1.03 -13.23
N ARG A 345 2.93 1.79 -12.81
CA ARG A 345 4.16 1.94 -13.60
C ARG A 345 4.89 0.61 -13.78
N TYR A 346 4.91 -0.20 -12.72
CA TYR A 346 5.56 -1.50 -12.76
C TYR A 346 4.82 -2.44 -13.73
N VAL A 347 3.49 -2.50 -13.63
CA VAL A 347 2.60 -3.21 -14.55
C VAL A 347 2.83 -2.75 -15.99
N ARG A 348 2.87 -1.44 -16.26
CA ARG A 348 3.13 -0.92 -17.62
C ARG A 348 4.50 -1.31 -18.14
N GLN A 349 5.52 -1.30 -17.28
CA GLN A 349 6.86 -1.74 -17.66
C GLN A 349 6.84 -3.22 -18.08
N LEU A 350 6.15 -4.08 -17.31
CA LEU A 350 5.96 -5.49 -17.64
C LEU A 350 5.24 -5.65 -18.98
N MET A 351 4.08 -5.02 -19.15
CA MET A 351 3.29 -5.09 -20.39
C MET A 351 4.03 -4.54 -21.62
N HIS A 352 4.93 -3.57 -21.43
CA HIS A 352 5.78 -3.06 -22.51
C HIS A 352 6.88 -4.04 -22.89
N SER A 353 7.47 -4.74 -21.91
CA SER A 353 8.48 -5.77 -22.18
C SER A 353 7.88 -7.05 -22.79
N ASP A 354 6.64 -7.37 -22.43
CA ASP A 354 5.94 -8.56 -22.92
C ASP A 354 4.42 -8.30 -23.01
N PRO A 355 3.83 -8.22 -24.22
CA PRO A 355 2.40 -7.98 -24.39
C PRO A 355 1.53 -9.19 -24.04
N THR A 356 2.12 -10.37 -23.79
CA THR A 356 1.38 -11.60 -23.46
C THR A 356 1.08 -11.75 -21.96
N HIS A 357 1.50 -10.78 -21.14
CA HIS A 357 1.17 -10.76 -19.73
C HIS A 357 -0.35 -10.75 -19.46
N HIS A 358 -0.77 -11.52 -18.45
CA HIS A 358 -2.16 -11.66 -18.01
C HIS A 358 -2.65 -10.45 -17.19
N ILE A 359 -2.46 -9.24 -17.73
CA ILE A 359 -2.78 -7.98 -17.04
C ILE A 359 -3.73 -7.13 -17.89
N GLU A 360 -4.89 -6.83 -17.33
CA GLU A 360 -5.87 -5.91 -17.89
C GLU A 360 -5.74 -4.53 -17.22
N LEU A 361 -5.63 -3.46 -18.02
CA LEU A 361 -5.68 -2.08 -17.53
C LEU A 361 -7.07 -1.49 -17.76
N VAL A 362 -7.78 -1.15 -16.69
CA VAL A 362 -9.11 -0.54 -16.76
C VAL A 362 -9.05 0.89 -16.25
N TYR A 363 -9.30 1.86 -17.15
CA TYR A 363 -9.40 3.28 -16.82
C TYR A 363 -10.86 3.73 -16.79
N VAL A 364 -11.28 4.36 -15.69
CA VAL A 364 -12.63 4.94 -15.56
C VAL A 364 -12.56 6.45 -15.62
N ASN A 365 -13.48 7.03 -16.39
CA ASN A 365 -13.62 8.47 -16.67
C ASN A 365 -12.58 9.11 -17.59
N ASP A 366 -12.16 8.44 -18.66
CA ASP A 366 -11.55 9.16 -19.79
C ASP A 366 -12.65 9.72 -20.72
N LYS A 367 -13.18 10.90 -20.37
CA LYS A 367 -14.01 11.68 -21.30
C LYS A 367 -13.30 11.90 -22.65
N GLY A 368 -11.97 11.87 -22.68
CA GLY A 368 -11.15 11.95 -23.89
C GLY A 368 -11.16 10.68 -24.74
N ILE A 369 -11.31 9.49 -24.17
CA ILE A 369 -11.51 8.25 -24.95
C ILE A 369 -12.95 8.15 -25.44
N LEU A 370 -13.95 8.47 -24.62
CA LEU A 370 -15.35 8.52 -25.09
C LEU A 370 -15.54 9.57 -26.20
N ASN A 371 -14.85 10.71 -26.12
CA ASN A 371 -14.86 11.72 -27.19
C ASN A 371 -14.04 11.29 -28.42
N ARG A 372 -12.90 10.59 -28.26
CA ARG A 372 -12.14 10.05 -29.41
C ARG A 372 -12.87 8.91 -30.11
N ILE A 373 -13.52 8.02 -29.34
CA ILE A 373 -14.37 6.95 -29.87
C ILE A 373 -15.60 7.55 -30.57
N LYS A 374 -16.27 8.55 -29.98
CA LYS A 374 -17.35 9.27 -30.69
C LYS A 374 -16.85 9.91 -31.98
N LYS A 375 -15.68 10.55 -31.98
CA LYS A 375 -15.10 11.19 -33.16
C LYS A 375 -14.69 10.18 -34.26
N HIS A 376 -14.41 8.93 -33.93
CA HIS A 376 -14.13 7.86 -34.89
C HIS A 376 -15.37 7.02 -35.26
N LEU A 377 -16.51 7.24 -34.60
CA LEU A 377 -17.81 6.61 -34.91
C LEU A 377 -18.80 7.61 -35.54
N SER A 378 -18.36 8.85 -35.78
CA SER A 378 -19.12 9.90 -36.48
C SER A 378 -18.41 10.42 -37.73
N GLU A 379 -17.40 9.69 -38.19
CA GLU A 379 -16.92 9.60 -39.58
C GLU A 379 -17.39 8.25 -40.12
#